data_AF-A0A3C0T307-F1
#
_entry.id   AF-A0A3C0T307-F1
#
_cell.length_a   1.000
_cell.length_b   1.000
_cell.length_c   1.000
_cell.angle_alpha   90.00
_cell.angle_beta   90.00
_cell.angle_gamma   90.00
#
_symmetry.space_group_name_H-M   'P 1'
#
loop_
_entity.id
_entity.type
_entity.pdbx_description
1 polymer ?
#
loop_
_entity_poly.entity_id
_entity_poly.type
_entity_poly.pdbx_seq_one_letter_code
_entity_poly.pdbx_strand_id
1 'polypeptide(L)'
;MYSILKGFIITAMKRIAFLLIVLFILSSGGIGITVFYHYLYPAGAIFVLAAGLFTVLFTRIIKIFNSAREENKQDVQIESNNYAELNNKLEENIALNQKLRELADSRKDTVFNLISLIMEYESVIPIVEKLSDIVIGKSGESIEYTTERIFSIVDESEKVGTDIQDLLADMSSGDNSLQNDVKKLVDEVDGFKTVVDDVGELKKSYSRDMESLKNTITSVTELSRGIADIADQTNILAINASIEAARAGKAGAGFAVIAGETQELSKVIKKITEEIVLMINDIAATTDSSFKRQSETLVNTIEHLKHAQSSFQDMTVNLSPQIQNIALSIRKSKELSETVTGELNEITMSLQHQDATRQILEHLVLILNEAGNNFESISSRFSDEELPDRAAIEHNIIETAQKFFTVRDEWLAMNIELDEGDKEDAKENITLF
;
A
#
# COMPACT_ATOMS: atom_id res chain seq x y z
N MET A 1 168.63 76.11 15.62
CA MET A 1 169.25 75.19 16.59
C MET A 1 168.13 74.64 17.49
N TYR A 2 167.66 73.41 17.22
CA TYR A 2 166.25 72.97 17.28
C TYR A 2 165.90 71.94 18.40
N SER A 3 166.72 71.77 19.45
CA SER A 3 166.39 70.91 20.63
C SER A 3 166.37 71.66 21.97
N ILE A 4 166.97 72.84 22.08
CA ILE A 4 166.90 73.70 23.29
C ILE A 4 165.43 74.08 23.65
N LEU A 5 164.74 74.35 22.54
CA LEU A 5 163.42 74.90 22.26
C LEU A 5 162.22 74.13 22.88
N LYS A 6 162.41 72.98 23.55
CA LYS A 6 161.30 72.16 24.08
C LYS A 6 161.03 72.34 25.59
N GLY A 7 162.06 72.61 26.40
CA GLY A 7 161.91 72.82 27.85
C GLY A 7 161.32 74.20 28.20
N PHE A 8 161.60 75.19 27.36
CA PHE A 8 161.12 76.57 27.49
C PHE A 8 159.62 76.70 27.18
N ILE A 9 159.09 75.88 26.26
CA ILE A 9 157.67 75.89 25.86
C ILE A 9 156.78 75.25 26.95
N ILE A 10 157.25 74.20 27.62
CA ILE A 10 156.49 73.51 28.67
C ILE A 10 156.41 74.36 29.95
N THR A 11 157.46 75.11 30.27
CA THR A 11 157.50 76.00 31.43
C THR A 11 156.67 77.28 31.22
N ALA A 12 156.60 77.78 29.97
CA ALA A 12 155.73 78.89 29.60
C ALA A 12 154.24 78.49 29.54
N MET A 13 153.90 77.33 28.96
CA MET A 13 152.51 76.89 28.86
C MET A 13 151.90 76.53 30.21
N LYS A 14 152.64 75.92 31.14
CA LYS A 14 152.11 75.61 32.48
C LYS A 14 151.88 76.85 33.34
N ARG A 15 152.74 77.87 33.24
CA ARG A 15 152.55 79.13 33.98
C ARG A 15 151.41 79.97 33.39
N ILE A 16 151.23 79.97 32.07
CA ILE A 16 150.11 80.65 31.40
C ILE A 16 148.78 79.92 31.65
N ALA A 17 148.76 78.59 31.63
CA ALA A 17 147.56 77.80 31.94
C ALA A 17 147.10 77.97 33.40
N PHE A 18 148.05 78.04 34.35
CA PHE A 18 147.73 78.32 35.75
C PHE A 18 147.23 79.77 35.94
N LEU A 19 147.85 80.75 35.28
CA LEU A 19 147.41 82.14 35.37
C LEU A 19 146.03 82.36 34.74
N LEU A 20 145.71 81.68 33.63
CA LEU A 20 144.43 81.83 32.92
C LEU A 20 143.23 81.20 33.65
N ILE A 21 143.41 80.06 34.31
CA ILE A 21 142.29 79.44 35.05
C ILE A 21 142.09 80.11 36.40
N VAL A 22 143.18 80.52 37.08
CA VAL A 22 143.07 81.35 38.29
C VAL A 22 142.43 82.71 37.96
N LEU A 23 142.70 83.31 36.80
CA LEU A 23 142.03 84.54 36.35
C LEU A 23 140.55 84.36 35.96
N PHE A 24 140.14 83.21 35.43
CA PHE A 24 138.71 83.01 35.10
C PHE A 24 137.87 82.68 36.35
N ILE A 25 138.44 81.93 37.29
CA ILE A 25 137.82 81.69 38.61
C ILE A 25 137.70 83.01 39.41
N LEU A 26 138.60 83.99 39.18
CA LEU A 26 138.56 85.30 39.82
C LEU A 26 137.75 86.39 39.08
N SER A 27 137.27 86.18 37.84
CA SER A 27 136.58 87.24 37.07
C SER A 27 135.07 87.05 36.83
N SER A 28 134.46 85.91 37.17
CA SER A 28 132.99 85.74 37.06
C SER A 28 132.29 85.33 38.36
N GLY A 29 133.00 85.33 39.48
CA GLY A 29 132.47 85.15 40.84
C GLY A 29 131.75 86.38 41.44
N GLY A 30 131.25 87.31 40.61
CA GLY A 30 130.74 88.60 41.09
C GLY A 30 129.23 88.86 40.95
N ILE A 31 128.48 88.10 40.13
CA ILE A 31 127.08 88.50 39.80
C ILE A 31 126.07 87.32 39.81
N GLY A 32 126.51 86.06 39.93
CA GLY A 32 125.65 84.89 39.70
C GLY A 32 124.79 84.38 40.87
N ILE A 33 125.19 84.60 42.14
CA ILE A 33 124.56 83.88 43.27
C ILE A 33 123.36 84.63 43.85
N THR A 34 123.22 85.93 43.62
CA THR A 34 122.05 86.71 44.08
C THR A 34 120.85 86.58 43.14
N VAL A 35 121.05 86.21 41.87
CA VAL A 35 119.97 85.96 40.89
C VAL A 35 119.45 84.51 40.95
N PHE A 36 120.29 83.56 41.36
CA PHE A 36 119.94 82.13 41.35
C PHE A 36 118.88 81.74 42.40
N TYR A 37 118.88 82.37 43.57
CA TYR A 37 117.87 82.10 44.60
C TYR A 37 116.55 82.87 44.41
N HIS A 38 116.54 83.96 43.64
CA HIS A 38 115.34 84.80 43.49
C HIS A 38 114.45 84.38 42.29
N TYR A 39 114.98 83.66 41.29
CA TYR A 39 114.22 83.30 40.07
C TYR A 39 113.97 81.80 39.85
N LEU A 40 114.69 80.88 40.52
CA LEU A 40 114.54 79.43 40.25
C LEU A 40 113.49 78.72 41.15
N TYR A 41 113.11 79.31 42.29
CA TYR A 41 112.05 78.76 43.16
C TYR A 41 110.61 78.98 42.63
N PRO A 42 110.25 80.12 41.97
CA PRO A 42 108.94 80.23 41.32
C PRO A 42 108.81 79.38 40.04
N ALA A 43 109.91 79.04 39.37
CA ALA A 43 109.89 78.23 38.14
C ALA A 43 109.51 76.75 38.39
N GLY A 44 109.88 76.18 39.54
CA GLY A 44 109.48 74.83 39.94
C GLY A 44 107.99 74.71 40.30
N ALA A 45 107.41 75.74 40.92
CA ALA A 45 105.98 75.79 41.26
C ALA A 45 105.09 75.88 40.01
N ILE A 46 105.53 76.60 38.97
CA ILE A 46 104.82 76.70 37.69
C ILE A 46 104.80 75.36 36.95
N PHE A 47 105.87 74.56 37.04
CA PHE A 47 105.92 73.25 36.37
C PHE A 47 104.99 72.21 37.02
N VAL A 48 104.88 72.21 38.36
CA VAL A 48 103.92 71.35 39.08
C VAL A 48 102.48 71.77 38.82
N LEU A 49 102.20 73.07 38.77
CA LEU A 49 100.89 73.59 38.39
C LEU A 49 100.55 73.28 36.93
N ALA A 50 101.50 73.39 35.99
CA ALA A 50 101.30 73.05 34.58
C ALA A 50 101.07 71.54 34.38
N ALA A 51 101.81 70.68 35.09
CA ALA A 51 101.63 69.24 35.05
C ALA A 51 100.26 68.82 35.64
N GLY A 52 99.86 69.44 36.75
CA GLY A 52 98.52 69.28 37.35
C GLY A 52 97.41 69.75 36.40
N LEU A 53 97.59 70.89 35.74
CA LEU A 53 96.63 71.42 34.77
C LEU A 53 96.53 70.51 33.54
N PHE A 54 97.65 69.95 33.08
CA PHE A 54 97.67 68.99 31.97
C PHE A 54 96.98 67.68 32.35
N THR A 55 97.19 67.14 33.56
CA THR A 55 96.49 65.93 34.01
C THR A 55 94.99 66.18 34.13
N VAL A 56 94.58 67.34 34.64
CA VAL A 56 93.17 67.74 34.74
C VAL A 56 92.55 67.90 33.35
N LEU A 57 93.21 68.58 32.40
CA LEU A 57 92.71 68.76 31.04
C LEU A 57 92.66 67.43 30.28
N PHE A 58 93.67 66.59 30.41
CA PHE A 58 93.74 65.29 29.74
C PHE A 58 92.67 64.32 30.27
N THR A 59 92.45 64.28 31.58
CA THR A 59 91.32 63.51 32.16
C THR A 59 89.97 64.07 31.75
N ARG A 60 89.84 65.39 31.57
CA ARG A 60 88.60 66.00 31.04
C ARG A 60 88.34 65.60 29.59
N ILE A 61 89.37 65.59 28.74
CA ILE A 61 89.26 65.16 27.34
C ILE A 61 88.93 63.66 27.23
N ILE A 62 89.58 62.80 28.02
CA ILE A 62 89.25 61.37 28.05
C ILE A 62 87.82 61.15 28.55
N LYS A 63 87.37 61.90 29.57
CA LYS A 63 85.97 61.84 30.01
C LYS A 63 85.02 62.27 28.91
N ILE A 64 85.26 63.40 28.23
CA ILE A 64 84.41 63.85 27.11
C ILE A 64 84.39 62.81 25.98
N PHE A 65 85.55 62.23 25.63
CA PHE A 65 85.63 61.21 24.58
C PHE A 65 84.92 59.91 24.96
N ASN A 66 85.06 59.48 26.22
CA ASN A 66 84.35 58.29 26.73
C ASN A 66 82.84 58.55 26.85
N SER A 67 82.42 59.73 27.30
CA SER A 67 81.01 60.15 27.33
C SER A 67 80.42 60.17 25.93
N ALA A 68 81.11 60.78 24.95
CA ALA A 68 80.67 60.79 23.55
C ALA A 68 80.64 59.38 22.92
N ARG A 69 81.53 58.48 23.33
CA ARG A 69 81.54 57.07 22.88
C ARG A 69 80.42 56.25 23.51
N GLU A 70 80.09 56.49 24.78
CA GLU A 70 78.96 55.85 25.45
C GLU A 70 77.62 56.37 24.91
N GLU A 71 77.49 57.67 24.68
CA GLU A 71 76.33 58.30 24.04
C GLU A 71 76.12 57.74 22.63
N ASN A 72 77.17 57.69 21.80
CA ASN A 72 77.07 57.09 20.47
C ASN A 72 76.77 55.57 20.51
N LYS A 73 77.27 54.83 21.52
CA LYS A 73 76.87 53.43 21.72
C LYS A 73 75.39 53.30 22.12
N GLN A 74 74.89 54.20 22.96
CA GLN A 74 73.47 54.24 23.33
C GLN A 74 72.60 54.59 22.14
N ASP A 75 72.97 55.60 21.35
CA ASP A 75 72.24 56.00 20.15
C ASP A 75 72.18 54.88 19.12
N VAL A 76 73.30 54.21 18.83
CA VAL A 76 73.34 53.04 17.94
C VAL A 76 72.51 51.87 18.49
N GLN A 77 72.49 51.66 19.81
CA GLN A 77 71.67 50.61 20.42
C GLN A 77 70.17 50.95 20.39
N ILE A 78 69.79 52.22 20.60
CA ILE A 78 68.41 52.70 20.50
C ILE A 78 67.93 52.58 19.05
N GLU A 79 68.74 52.99 18.07
CA GLU A 79 68.40 52.86 16.66
C GLU A 79 68.26 51.38 16.26
N SER A 80 69.19 50.53 16.68
CA SER A 80 69.14 49.07 16.48
C SER A 80 67.87 48.44 17.09
N ASN A 81 67.52 48.84 18.32
CA ASN A 81 66.28 48.39 18.97
C ASN A 81 65.03 48.89 18.24
N ASN A 82 65.03 50.14 17.75
CA ASN A 82 63.93 50.70 16.96
C ASN A 82 63.79 49.99 15.60
N TYR A 83 64.88 49.66 14.91
CA TYR A 83 64.84 48.86 13.68
C TYR A 83 64.35 47.43 13.94
N ALA A 84 64.72 46.82 15.08
CA ALA A 84 64.22 45.51 15.47
C ALA A 84 62.70 45.54 15.77
N GLU A 85 62.22 46.57 16.48
CA GLU A 85 60.79 46.75 16.73
C GLU A 85 60.00 47.03 15.44
N LEU A 86 60.55 47.85 14.54
CA LEU A 86 59.95 48.14 13.23
C LEU A 86 59.89 46.90 12.34
N ASN A 87 60.95 46.09 12.32
CA ASN A 87 60.97 44.82 11.57
C ASN A 87 59.97 43.82 12.13
N ASN A 88 59.83 43.69 13.46
CA ASN A 88 58.81 42.85 14.07
C ASN A 88 57.39 43.30 13.69
N LYS A 89 57.11 44.62 13.73
CA LYS A 89 55.81 45.16 13.29
C LYS A 89 55.57 44.94 11.79
N LEU A 90 56.61 45.01 10.97
CA LEU A 90 56.52 44.75 9.54
C LEU A 90 56.21 43.27 9.27
N GLU A 91 56.88 42.34 9.96
CA GLU A 91 56.60 40.91 9.88
C GLU A 91 55.18 40.57 10.33
N GLU A 92 54.71 41.16 11.43
CA GLU A 92 53.33 41.01 11.91
C GLU A 92 52.32 41.54 10.88
N ASN A 93 52.59 42.68 10.24
CA ASN A 93 51.72 43.25 9.22
C ASN A 93 51.70 42.41 7.93
N ILE A 94 52.84 41.84 7.52
CA ILE A 94 52.92 40.91 6.38
C ILE A 94 52.11 39.64 6.68
N ALA A 95 52.27 39.06 7.87
CA ALA A 95 51.51 37.88 8.30
C ALA A 95 50.00 38.16 8.38
N LEU A 96 49.60 39.34 8.89
CA LEU A 96 48.20 39.77 8.93
C LEU A 96 47.63 39.93 7.51
N ASN A 97 48.36 40.57 6.60
CA ASN A 97 47.93 40.71 5.20
C ASN A 97 47.81 39.37 4.50
N GLN A 98 48.71 38.42 4.77
CA GLN A 98 48.61 37.07 4.24
C GLN A 98 47.34 36.37 4.76
N LYS A 99 47.07 36.45 6.07
CA LYS A 99 45.84 35.90 6.67
C LYS A 99 44.56 36.54 6.14
N LEU A 100 44.58 37.85 5.86
CA LEU A 100 43.46 38.55 5.23
C LEU A 100 43.23 38.08 3.79
N ARG A 101 44.30 37.79 3.03
CA ARG A 101 44.18 37.22 1.68
C ARG A 101 43.62 35.80 1.72
N GLU A 102 44.14 34.94 2.60
CA GLU A 102 43.63 33.58 2.80
C GLU A 102 42.14 33.60 3.21
N LEU A 103 41.74 34.52 4.09
CA LEU A 103 40.32 34.72 4.46
C LEU A 103 39.48 35.25 3.28
N ALA A 104 40.02 36.15 2.47
CA ALA A 104 39.32 36.68 1.30
C ALA A 104 39.09 35.59 0.23
N ASP A 105 40.09 34.75 -0.03
CA ASP A 105 39.99 33.61 -0.94
C ASP A 105 39.01 32.57 -0.39
N SER A 106 39.09 32.21 0.89
CA SER A 106 38.14 31.30 1.54
C SER A 106 36.69 31.84 1.51
N ARG A 107 36.49 33.14 1.70
CA ARG A 107 35.18 33.78 1.57
C ARG A 107 34.67 33.73 0.13
N LYS A 108 35.54 33.98 -0.85
CA LYS A 108 35.21 33.89 -2.27
C LYS A 108 34.75 32.47 -2.64
N ASP A 109 35.49 31.45 -2.21
CA ASP A 109 35.10 30.05 -2.42
C ASP A 109 33.75 29.72 -1.76
N THR A 110 33.50 30.25 -0.56
CA THR A 110 32.20 30.08 0.14
C THR A 110 31.06 30.73 -0.66
N VAL A 111 31.26 31.93 -1.20
CA VAL A 111 30.27 32.63 -2.03
C VAL A 111 30.01 31.86 -3.34
N PHE A 112 31.05 31.35 -4.00
CA PHE A 112 30.88 30.52 -5.20
C PHE A 112 30.09 29.23 -4.93
N ASN A 113 30.36 28.57 -3.80
CA ASN A 113 29.62 27.39 -3.38
C ASN A 113 28.15 27.74 -3.09
N LEU A 114 27.87 28.88 -2.44
CA LEU A 114 26.51 29.35 -2.18
C LEU A 114 25.75 29.68 -3.47
N ILE A 115 26.37 30.39 -4.42
CA ILE A 115 25.75 30.71 -5.72
C ILE A 115 25.46 29.42 -6.49
N SER A 116 26.40 28.48 -6.51
CA SER A 116 26.21 27.18 -7.18
C SER A 116 25.02 26.40 -6.58
N LEU A 117 24.88 26.41 -5.24
CA LEU A 117 23.76 25.80 -4.55
C LEU A 117 22.43 26.50 -4.88
N ILE A 118 22.40 27.84 -4.90
CA ILE A 118 21.20 28.61 -5.27
C ILE A 118 20.76 28.28 -6.70
N MET A 119 21.70 28.28 -7.67
CA MET A 119 21.42 27.93 -9.06
C MET A 119 20.92 26.49 -9.21
N GLU A 120 21.46 25.55 -8.42
CA GLU A 120 20.97 24.17 -8.38
C GLU A 120 19.53 24.11 -7.85
N TYR A 121 19.22 24.78 -6.74
CA TYR A 121 17.86 24.86 -6.18
C TYR A 121 16.88 25.53 -7.16
N GLU A 122 17.26 26.64 -7.79
CA GLU A 122 16.45 27.35 -8.79
C GLU A 122 16.08 26.43 -9.98
N SER A 123 16.98 25.52 -10.36
CA SER A 123 16.71 24.54 -11.42
C SER A 123 15.77 23.39 -10.99
N VAL A 124 15.69 23.09 -9.69
CA VAL A 124 14.90 21.98 -9.14
C VAL A 124 13.45 22.39 -8.90
N ILE A 125 13.19 23.64 -8.48
CA ILE A 125 11.84 24.13 -8.14
C ILE A 125 10.82 23.90 -9.28
N PRO A 126 11.08 24.30 -10.55
CA PRO A 126 10.14 24.08 -11.65
C PRO A 126 9.88 22.60 -11.95
N ILE A 127 10.85 21.73 -11.67
CA ILE A 127 10.70 20.28 -11.84
C ILE A 127 9.75 19.75 -10.78
N VAL A 128 9.92 20.17 -9.52
CA VAL A 128 9.05 19.74 -8.42
C VAL A 128 7.64 20.28 -8.61
N GLU A 129 7.46 21.54 -8.99
CA GLU A 129 6.14 22.12 -9.33
C GLU A 129 5.42 21.30 -10.40
N LYS A 130 6.09 21.04 -11.54
CA LYS A 130 5.48 20.30 -12.64
C LYS A 130 5.16 18.85 -12.28
N LEU A 131 5.99 18.20 -11.45
CA LEU A 131 5.72 16.86 -10.94
C LEU A 131 4.54 16.87 -9.98
N SER A 132 4.48 17.86 -9.08
CA SER A 132 3.36 18.02 -8.15
C SER A 132 2.05 18.29 -8.88
N ASP A 133 2.03 19.15 -9.91
CA ASP A 133 0.85 19.38 -10.76
C ASP A 133 0.33 18.08 -11.38
N ILE A 134 1.24 17.25 -11.90
CA ILE A 134 0.89 15.93 -12.46
C ILE A 134 0.30 15.02 -11.38
N VAL A 135 0.90 14.99 -10.18
CA VAL A 135 0.42 14.15 -9.07
C VAL A 135 -0.93 14.65 -8.54
N ILE A 136 -1.12 15.95 -8.38
CA ILE A 136 -2.37 16.59 -7.94
C ILE A 136 -3.48 16.30 -8.96
N GLY A 137 -3.21 16.49 -10.25
CA GLY A 137 -4.17 16.21 -11.33
C GLY A 137 -4.55 14.72 -11.38
N LYS A 138 -3.56 13.82 -11.38
CA LYS A 138 -3.81 12.37 -11.36
C LYS A 138 -4.53 11.90 -10.10
N SER A 139 -4.22 12.49 -8.94
CA SER A 139 -4.90 12.17 -7.69
C SER A 139 -6.36 12.64 -7.74
N GLY A 140 -6.62 13.85 -8.24
CA GLY A 140 -7.97 14.38 -8.43
C GLY A 140 -8.82 13.51 -9.37
N GLU A 141 -8.29 13.18 -10.56
CA GLU A 141 -8.96 12.27 -11.51
C GLU A 141 -9.24 10.90 -10.88
N SER A 142 -8.29 10.36 -10.11
CA SER A 142 -8.43 9.07 -9.41
C SER A 142 -9.51 9.12 -8.32
N ILE A 143 -9.58 10.21 -7.54
CA ILE A 143 -10.61 10.41 -6.50
C ILE A 143 -11.97 10.53 -7.16
N GLU A 144 -12.13 11.34 -8.21
CA GLU A 144 -13.41 11.52 -8.91
C GLU A 144 -13.92 10.18 -9.47
N TYR A 145 -13.07 9.47 -10.23
CA TYR A 145 -13.40 8.17 -10.80
C TYR A 145 -13.76 7.13 -9.73
N THR A 146 -12.98 7.06 -8.65
CA THR A 146 -13.22 6.08 -7.59
C THR A 146 -14.48 6.44 -6.79
N THR A 147 -14.76 7.72 -6.59
CA THR A 147 -15.97 8.22 -5.92
C THR A 147 -17.22 7.83 -6.70
N GLU A 148 -17.27 8.11 -8.01
CA GLU A 148 -18.39 7.73 -8.87
C GLU A 148 -18.65 6.22 -8.81
N ARG A 149 -17.58 5.42 -8.87
CA ARG A 149 -17.66 3.97 -8.78
C ARG A 149 -18.18 3.48 -7.44
N ILE A 150 -17.74 4.06 -6.32
CA ILE A 150 -18.23 3.67 -4.99
C ILE A 150 -19.71 3.97 -4.86
N PHE A 151 -20.16 5.17 -5.25
CA PHE A 151 -21.59 5.51 -5.14
C PHE A 151 -22.47 4.61 -6.00
N SER A 152 -22.02 4.23 -7.20
CA SER A 152 -22.74 3.23 -8.01
C SER A 152 -22.80 1.85 -7.34
N ILE A 153 -21.73 1.42 -6.65
CA ILE A 153 -21.73 0.13 -5.93
C ILE A 153 -22.59 0.21 -4.67
N VAL A 154 -22.61 1.35 -3.98
CA VAL A 154 -23.48 1.57 -2.81
C VAL A 154 -24.95 1.48 -3.20
N ASP A 155 -25.37 2.15 -4.28
CA ASP A 155 -26.75 2.09 -4.80
C ASP A 155 -27.15 0.65 -5.17
N GLU A 156 -26.29 -0.07 -5.90
CA GLU A 156 -26.54 -1.47 -6.24
C GLU A 156 -26.56 -2.37 -5.00
N SER A 157 -25.69 -2.12 -4.01
CA SER A 157 -25.67 -2.89 -2.76
C SER A 157 -26.91 -2.64 -1.89
N GLU A 158 -27.44 -1.41 -1.86
CA GLU A 158 -28.69 -1.08 -1.15
C GLU A 158 -29.89 -1.77 -1.81
N LYS A 159 -29.91 -1.79 -3.14
CA LYS A 159 -30.91 -2.53 -3.91
C LYS A 159 -30.82 -4.03 -3.65
N VAL A 160 -29.63 -4.63 -3.70
CA VAL A 160 -29.41 -6.04 -3.36
C VAL A 160 -29.87 -6.33 -1.92
N GLY A 161 -29.59 -5.44 -0.98
CA GLY A 161 -30.05 -5.57 0.41
C GLY A 161 -31.58 -5.58 0.53
N THR A 162 -32.27 -4.74 -0.25
CA THR A 162 -33.73 -4.70 -0.33
C THR A 162 -34.29 -5.97 -0.99
N ASP A 163 -33.73 -6.38 -2.12
CA ASP A 163 -34.13 -7.60 -2.83
C ASP A 163 -33.97 -8.85 -1.92
N ILE A 164 -32.91 -8.91 -1.11
CA ILE A 164 -32.71 -9.97 -0.13
C ILE A 164 -33.78 -9.93 0.98
N GLN A 165 -34.19 -8.75 1.44
CA GLN A 165 -35.26 -8.62 2.44
C GLN A 165 -36.61 -9.10 1.90
N ASP A 166 -36.94 -8.71 0.67
CA ASP A 166 -38.15 -9.16 -0.02
C ASP A 166 -38.12 -10.68 -0.22
N LEU A 167 -36.99 -11.23 -0.69
CA LEU A 167 -36.81 -12.68 -0.81
C LEU A 167 -36.97 -13.40 0.54
N LEU A 168 -36.48 -12.84 1.65
CA LEU A 168 -36.66 -13.45 2.98
C LEU A 168 -38.12 -13.43 3.44
N ALA A 169 -38.88 -12.37 3.12
CA ALA A 169 -40.31 -12.27 3.42
C ALA A 169 -41.12 -13.26 2.57
N ASP A 170 -40.85 -13.31 1.27
CA ASP A 170 -41.44 -14.27 0.33
C ASP A 170 -41.09 -15.71 0.71
N MET A 171 -39.86 -15.97 1.14
CA MET A 171 -39.47 -17.27 1.66
C MET A 171 -40.21 -17.64 2.94
N SER A 172 -40.42 -16.69 3.86
CA SER A 172 -41.11 -17.00 5.12
C SER A 172 -42.59 -17.33 4.90
N SER A 173 -43.26 -16.60 3.98
CA SER A 173 -44.64 -16.90 3.59
C SER A 173 -44.72 -18.16 2.72
N GLY A 174 -43.80 -18.31 1.77
CA GLY A 174 -43.65 -19.45 0.88
C GLY A 174 -43.32 -20.75 1.60
N ASP A 175 -42.43 -20.74 2.60
CA ASP A 175 -42.06 -21.92 3.40
C ASP A 175 -43.27 -22.47 4.16
N ASN A 176 -44.11 -21.59 4.73
CA ASN A 176 -45.36 -22.01 5.37
C ASN A 176 -46.36 -22.62 4.37
N SER A 177 -46.53 -22.00 3.20
CA SER A 177 -47.40 -22.55 2.14
C SER A 177 -46.88 -23.89 1.64
N LEU A 178 -45.58 -23.96 1.38
CA LEU A 178 -44.91 -25.11 0.80
C LEU A 178 -44.84 -26.28 1.78
N GLN A 179 -44.65 -26.04 3.07
CA GLN A 179 -44.80 -27.08 4.10
C GLN A 179 -46.23 -27.65 4.15
N ASN A 180 -47.25 -26.80 4.00
CA ASN A 180 -48.63 -27.26 3.90
C ASN A 180 -48.86 -28.09 2.62
N ASP A 181 -48.28 -27.68 1.49
CA ASP A 181 -48.44 -28.40 0.22
C ASP A 181 -47.63 -29.70 0.21
N VAL A 182 -46.44 -29.74 0.81
CA VAL A 182 -45.69 -30.98 1.09
C VAL A 182 -46.52 -31.91 1.96
N LYS A 183 -47.17 -31.40 3.01
CA LYS A 183 -48.04 -32.21 3.85
C LYS A 183 -49.22 -32.79 3.07
N LYS A 184 -49.91 -31.98 2.26
CA LYS A 184 -50.99 -32.47 1.37
C LYS A 184 -50.48 -33.53 0.41
N LEU A 185 -49.30 -33.34 -0.17
CA LEU A 185 -48.67 -34.34 -1.05
C LEU A 185 -48.38 -35.64 -0.31
N VAL A 186 -47.89 -35.60 0.94
CA VAL A 186 -47.74 -36.79 1.78
C VAL A 186 -49.07 -37.49 1.96
N ASP A 187 -50.12 -36.74 2.32
CA ASP A 187 -51.47 -37.31 2.52
C ASP A 187 -52.02 -37.93 1.21
N GLU A 188 -51.74 -37.30 0.06
CA GLU A 188 -52.15 -37.77 -1.27
C GLU A 188 -51.37 -39.03 -1.71
N VAL A 189 -50.08 -39.10 -1.40
CA VAL A 189 -49.25 -40.31 -1.58
C VAL A 189 -49.76 -41.47 -0.74
N ASP A 190 -50.25 -41.20 0.47
CA ASP A 190 -50.89 -42.22 1.31
C ASP A 190 -52.24 -42.65 0.71
N GLY A 191 -53.01 -41.71 0.14
CA GLY A 191 -54.23 -42.00 -0.62
C GLY A 191 -53.99 -42.90 -1.83
N PHE A 192 -52.85 -42.76 -2.52
CA PHE A 192 -52.44 -43.64 -3.63
C PHE A 192 -52.35 -45.11 -3.21
N LYS A 193 -51.93 -45.38 -1.97
CA LYS A 193 -51.89 -46.75 -1.45
C LYS A 193 -53.27 -47.38 -1.43
N THR A 194 -54.28 -46.63 -0.97
CA THR A 194 -55.68 -47.08 -0.97
C THR A 194 -56.16 -47.37 -2.39
N VAL A 195 -55.85 -46.50 -3.35
CA VAL A 195 -56.23 -46.72 -4.77
C VAL A 195 -55.57 -47.97 -5.33
N VAL A 196 -54.28 -48.20 -5.05
CA VAL A 196 -53.57 -49.41 -5.47
C VAL A 196 -54.21 -50.67 -4.89
N ASP A 197 -54.59 -50.63 -3.61
CA ASP A 197 -55.25 -51.73 -2.92
C ASP A 197 -56.65 -52.00 -3.52
N ASP A 198 -57.43 -50.95 -3.79
CA ASP A 198 -58.76 -51.04 -4.40
C ASP A 198 -58.72 -51.65 -5.80
N VAL A 199 -57.77 -51.22 -6.64
CA VAL A 199 -57.56 -51.80 -7.99
C VAL A 199 -57.09 -53.26 -7.87
N GLY A 200 -56.28 -53.57 -6.86
CA GLY A 200 -55.89 -54.93 -6.52
C GLY A 200 -57.08 -55.83 -6.18
N GLU A 201 -58.01 -55.35 -5.37
CA GLU A 201 -59.25 -56.06 -5.04
C GLU A 201 -60.20 -56.17 -6.23
N LEU A 202 -60.34 -55.12 -7.05
CA LEU A 202 -61.10 -55.15 -8.29
C LEU A 202 -60.60 -56.26 -9.22
N LYS A 203 -59.28 -56.38 -9.40
CA LYS A 203 -58.68 -57.46 -10.19
C LYS A 203 -59.02 -58.85 -9.64
N LYS A 204 -59.00 -59.02 -8.32
CA LYS A 204 -59.39 -60.29 -7.68
C LYS A 204 -60.86 -60.60 -7.93
N SER A 205 -61.76 -59.63 -7.76
CA SER A 205 -63.19 -59.81 -8.02
C SER A 205 -63.44 -60.18 -9.49
N TYR A 206 -62.85 -59.42 -10.41
CA TYR A 206 -62.97 -59.67 -11.85
C TYR A 206 -62.52 -61.08 -12.25
N SER A 207 -61.45 -61.58 -11.60
CA SER A 207 -60.96 -62.95 -11.82
C SER A 207 -61.96 -64.01 -11.35
N ARG A 208 -62.63 -63.80 -10.21
CA ARG A 208 -63.68 -64.71 -9.70
C ARG A 208 -64.91 -64.70 -10.60
N ASP A 209 -65.35 -63.52 -11.03
CA ASP A 209 -66.53 -63.38 -11.90
C ASP A 209 -66.30 -64.08 -13.25
N MET A 210 -65.09 -63.96 -13.80
CA MET A 210 -64.73 -64.65 -15.03
C MET A 210 -64.68 -66.18 -14.86
N GLU A 211 -64.16 -66.68 -13.73
CA GLU A 211 -64.18 -68.11 -13.43
C GLU A 211 -65.62 -68.64 -13.34
N SER A 212 -66.52 -67.89 -12.69
CA SER A 212 -67.95 -68.22 -12.64
C SER A 212 -68.61 -68.26 -14.03
N LEU A 213 -68.30 -67.28 -14.88
CA LEU A 213 -68.80 -67.23 -16.26
C LEU A 213 -68.29 -68.41 -17.10
N LYS A 214 -67.01 -68.78 -16.96
CA LYS A 214 -66.43 -69.94 -17.64
C LYS A 214 -67.13 -71.24 -17.23
N ASN A 215 -67.43 -71.41 -15.95
CA ASN A 215 -68.19 -72.56 -15.45
C ASN A 215 -69.60 -72.59 -16.05
N THR A 216 -70.27 -71.44 -16.10
CA THR A 216 -71.61 -71.30 -16.71
C THR A 216 -71.61 -71.67 -18.19
N ILE A 217 -70.66 -71.14 -18.96
CA ILE A 217 -70.49 -71.45 -20.39
C ILE A 217 -70.28 -72.96 -20.59
N THR A 218 -69.49 -73.59 -19.72
CA THR A 218 -69.24 -75.04 -19.76
C THR A 218 -70.53 -75.82 -19.54
N SER A 219 -71.30 -75.48 -18.50
CA SER A 219 -72.59 -76.14 -18.23
C SER A 219 -73.61 -75.96 -19.35
N VAL A 220 -73.71 -74.78 -19.96
CA VAL A 220 -74.63 -74.54 -21.10
C VAL A 220 -74.19 -75.34 -22.34
N THR A 221 -72.87 -75.48 -22.56
CA THR A 221 -72.33 -76.31 -23.65
C THR A 221 -72.69 -77.78 -23.45
N GLU A 222 -72.55 -78.31 -22.22
CA GLU A 222 -72.93 -79.69 -21.89
C GLU A 222 -74.43 -79.93 -22.06
N LEU A 223 -75.28 -79.02 -21.59
CA LEU A 223 -76.73 -79.09 -21.77
C LEU A 223 -77.11 -79.09 -23.25
N SER A 224 -76.48 -78.23 -24.06
CA SER A 224 -76.72 -78.16 -25.49
C SER A 224 -76.33 -79.47 -26.18
N ARG A 225 -75.18 -80.06 -25.84
CA ARG A 225 -74.81 -81.40 -26.35
C ARG A 225 -75.84 -82.47 -25.96
N GLY A 226 -76.33 -82.44 -24.72
CA GLY A 226 -77.39 -83.35 -24.28
C GLY A 226 -78.69 -83.22 -25.10
N ILE A 227 -79.07 -81.99 -25.51
CA ILE A 227 -80.23 -81.78 -26.39
C ILE A 227 -79.97 -82.36 -27.79
N ALA A 228 -78.76 -82.21 -28.33
CA ALA A 228 -78.40 -82.80 -29.62
C ALA A 228 -78.46 -84.34 -29.57
N ASP A 229 -77.98 -84.94 -28.47
CA ASP A 229 -78.06 -86.39 -28.24
C ASP A 229 -79.52 -86.87 -28.14
N ILE A 230 -80.39 -86.13 -27.45
CA ILE A 230 -81.84 -86.41 -27.38
C ILE A 230 -82.48 -86.31 -28.76
N ALA A 231 -82.11 -85.31 -29.56
CA ALA A 231 -82.61 -85.15 -30.93
C ALA A 231 -82.19 -86.33 -31.82
N ASP A 232 -80.94 -86.80 -31.70
CA ASP A 232 -80.46 -87.99 -32.41
C ASP A 232 -81.22 -89.26 -31.99
N GLN A 233 -81.45 -89.46 -30.68
CA GLN A 233 -82.25 -90.58 -30.18
C GLN A 233 -83.70 -90.51 -30.67
N THR A 234 -84.30 -89.32 -30.69
CA THR A 234 -85.68 -89.11 -31.16
C THR A 234 -85.79 -89.36 -32.66
N ASN A 235 -84.79 -88.96 -33.44
CA ASN A 235 -84.72 -89.27 -34.87
C ASN A 235 -84.64 -90.79 -35.12
N ILE A 236 -83.85 -91.53 -34.33
CA ILE A 236 -83.79 -93.00 -34.41
C ILE A 236 -85.14 -93.64 -34.04
N LEU A 237 -85.80 -93.15 -32.98
CA LEU A 237 -87.14 -93.61 -32.59
C LEU A 237 -88.18 -93.34 -33.69
N ALA A 238 -88.14 -92.15 -34.30
CA ALA A 238 -89.02 -91.77 -35.41
C ALA A 238 -88.81 -92.65 -36.65
N ILE A 239 -87.55 -92.99 -36.98
CA ILE A 239 -87.22 -93.94 -38.05
C ILE A 239 -87.81 -95.31 -37.75
N ASN A 240 -87.63 -95.82 -36.52
CA ASN A 240 -88.19 -97.11 -36.12
C ASN A 240 -89.73 -97.11 -36.20
N ALA A 241 -90.39 -96.02 -35.78
CA ALA A 241 -91.83 -95.86 -35.89
C ALA A 241 -92.30 -95.79 -37.36
N SER A 242 -91.54 -95.14 -38.24
CA SER A 242 -91.82 -95.06 -39.67
C SER A 242 -91.74 -96.44 -40.34
N ILE A 243 -90.74 -97.25 -39.97
CA ILE A 243 -90.59 -98.64 -40.42
C ILE A 243 -91.81 -99.49 -39.99
N GLU A 244 -92.22 -99.38 -38.72
CA GLU A 244 -93.34 -100.19 -38.21
C GLU A 244 -94.69 -99.72 -38.77
N ALA A 245 -94.85 -98.42 -39.00
CA ALA A 245 -96.00 -97.85 -39.72
C ALA A 245 -96.10 -98.36 -41.16
N ALA A 246 -94.96 -98.46 -41.87
CA ALA A 246 -94.91 -99.08 -43.21
C ALA A 246 -95.26 -100.58 -43.16
N ARG A 247 -94.83 -101.28 -42.11
CA ARG A 247 -95.10 -102.72 -41.89
C ARG A 247 -96.59 -103.01 -41.65
N ALA A 248 -97.30 -102.09 -41.01
CA ALA A 248 -98.75 -102.17 -40.77
C ALA A 248 -99.61 -101.83 -42.03
N GLY A 249 -98.99 -101.43 -43.15
CA GLY A 249 -99.68 -101.16 -44.41
C GLY A 249 -100.73 -100.05 -44.30
N LYS A 250 -101.96 -100.28 -44.77
CA LYS A 250 -103.04 -99.27 -44.74
C LYS A 250 -103.44 -98.83 -43.32
N ALA A 251 -103.29 -99.70 -42.32
CA ALA A 251 -103.63 -99.36 -40.93
C ALA A 251 -102.59 -98.42 -40.28
N GLY A 252 -101.36 -98.39 -40.79
CA GLY A 252 -100.26 -97.56 -40.28
C GLY A 252 -100.13 -96.18 -40.94
N ALA A 253 -100.97 -95.82 -41.91
CA ALA A 253 -100.80 -94.61 -42.72
C ALA A 253 -100.76 -93.31 -41.88
N GLY A 254 -101.59 -93.21 -40.83
CA GLY A 254 -101.56 -92.05 -39.92
C GLY A 254 -100.30 -92.01 -39.06
N PHE A 255 -99.79 -93.17 -38.62
CA PHE A 255 -98.54 -93.26 -37.87
C PHE A 255 -97.31 -92.94 -38.73
N ALA A 256 -97.34 -93.26 -40.02
CA ALA A 256 -96.27 -92.92 -40.95
C ALA A 256 -96.09 -91.40 -41.10
N VAL A 257 -97.20 -90.64 -41.12
CA VAL A 257 -97.17 -89.16 -41.17
C VAL A 257 -96.57 -88.59 -39.88
N ILE A 258 -97.01 -89.07 -38.72
CA ILE A 258 -96.48 -88.63 -37.42
C ILE A 258 -94.98 -88.96 -37.29
N ALA A 259 -94.58 -90.15 -37.72
CA ALA A 259 -93.17 -90.56 -37.69
C ALA A 259 -92.30 -89.69 -38.61
N GLY A 260 -92.77 -89.37 -39.81
CA GLY A 260 -92.09 -88.44 -40.73
C GLY A 260 -91.93 -87.03 -40.14
N GLU A 261 -92.99 -86.48 -39.55
CA GLU A 261 -92.95 -85.16 -38.91
C GLU A 261 -92.03 -85.14 -37.68
N THR A 262 -92.06 -86.20 -36.87
CA THR A 262 -91.17 -86.34 -35.70
C THR A 262 -89.71 -86.45 -36.12
N GLN A 263 -89.44 -87.14 -37.23
CA GLN A 263 -88.10 -87.27 -37.79
C GLN A 263 -87.56 -85.90 -38.26
N GLU A 264 -88.38 -85.13 -38.98
CA GLU A 264 -87.99 -83.82 -39.47
C GLU A 264 -87.78 -82.82 -38.32
N LEU A 265 -88.69 -82.81 -37.33
CA LEU A 265 -88.55 -82.00 -36.13
C LEU A 265 -87.25 -82.31 -35.37
N SER A 266 -86.88 -83.59 -35.26
CA SER A 266 -85.65 -84.02 -34.59
C SER A 266 -84.39 -83.50 -35.33
N LYS A 267 -84.37 -83.54 -36.66
CA LYS A 267 -83.27 -82.97 -37.45
C LYS A 267 -83.15 -81.46 -37.28
N VAL A 268 -84.29 -80.75 -37.26
CA VAL A 268 -84.33 -79.30 -37.02
C VAL A 268 -83.80 -78.96 -35.63
N ILE A 269 -84.23 -79.68 -34.59
CA ILE A 269 -83.73 -79.51 -33.22
C ILE A 269 -82.22 -79.72 -33.18
N LYS A 270 -81.71 -80.80 -33.79
CA LYS A 270 -80.26 -81.06 -33.86
C LYS A 270 -79.50 -79.90 -34.50
N LYS A 271 -79.95 -79.45 -35.68
CA LYS A 271 -79.31 -78.34 -36.39
C LYS A 271 -79.27 -77.06 -35.56
N ILE A 272 -80.39 -76.69 -34.94
CA ILE A 272 -80.47 -75.51 -34.06
C ILE A 272 -79.49 -75.67 -32.88
N THR A 273 -79.40 -76.87 -32.33
CA THR A 273 -78.52 -77.15 -31.18
C THR A 273 -77.05 -77.08 -31.57
N GLU A 274 -76.66 -77.57 -32.74
CA GLU A 274 -75.31 -77.42 -33.29
C GLU A 274 -74.95 -75.94 -33.51
N GLU A 275 -75.88 -75.14 -34.05
CA GLU A 275 -75.71 -73.69 -34.18
C GLU A 275 -75.55 -72.99 -32.81
N ILE A 276 -76.31 -73.40 -31.79
CA ILE A 276 -76.16 -72.90 -30.41
C ILE A 276 -74.78 -73.23 -29.86
N VAL A 277 -74.27 -74.45 -30.06
CA VAL A 277 -72.92 -74.84 -29.59
C VAL A 277 -71.84 -73.98 -30.26
N LEU A 278 -71.96 -73.70 -31.56
CA LEU A 278 -71.03 -72.80 -32.25
C LEU A 278 -71.05 -71.40 -31.65
N MET A 279 -72.24 -70.82 -31.42
CA MET A 279 -72.38 -69.51 -30.79
C MET A 279 -71.79 -69.47 -29.37
N ILE A 280 -71.98 -70.52 -28.57
CA ILE A 280 -71.41 -70.60 -27.21
C ILE A 280 -69.88 -70.65 -27.26
N ASN A 281 -69.29 -71.38 -28.20
CA ASN A 281 -67.84 -71.43 -28.37
C ASN A 281 -67.26 -70.06 -28.77
N ASP A 282 -67.94 -69.34 -29.66
CA ASP A 282 -67.54 -67.97 -30.04
C ASP A 282 -67.62 -66.99 -28.87
N ILE A 283 -68.68 -67.10 -28.05
CA ILE A 283 -68.82 -66.33 -26.80
C ILE A 283 -67.67 -66.68 -25.85
N ALA A 284 -67.35 -67.96 -25.68
CA ALA A 284 -66.25 -68.41 -24.81
C ALA A 284 -64.90 -67.82 -25.23
N ALA A 285 -64.57 -67.90 -26.52
CA ALA A 285 -63.33 -67.37 -27.08
C ALA A 285 -63.23 -65.85 -26.96
N THR A 286 -64.34 -65.14 -27.24
CA THR A 286 -64.40 -63.68 -27.13
C THR A 286 -64.27 -63.22 -25.67
N THR A 287 -64.87 -63.96 -24.74
CA THR A 287 -64.81 -63.66 -23.31
C THR A 287 -63.40 -63.92 -22.76
N ASP A 288 -62.77 -65.04 -23.11
CA ASP A 288 -61.41 -65.40 -22.68
C ASP A 288 -60.36 -64.37 -23.17
N SER A 289 -60.42 -64.01 -24.46
CA SER A 289 -59.53 -62.99 -25.02
C SER A 289 -59.74 -61.60 -24.41
N SER A 290 -60.97 -61.24 -24.08
CA SER A 290 -61.28 -59.97 -23.41
C SER A 290 -60.78 -59.97 -21.96
N PHE A 291 -60.97 -61.09 -21.24
CA PHE A 291 -60.44 -61.26 -19.88
C PHE A 291 -58.92 -61.14 -19.84
N LYS A 292 -58.21 -61.81 -20.77
CA LYS A 292 -56.75 -61.73 -20.83
C LYS A 292 -56.26 -60.30 -21.00
N ARG A 293 -56.83 -59.56 -21.98
CA ARG A 293 -56.48 -58.15 -22.22
C ARG A 293 -56.78 -57.26 -21.01
N GLN A 294 -57.93 -57.45 -20.38
CA GLN A 294 -58.34 -56.64 -19.23
C GLN A 294 -57.46 -56.95 -18.00
N SER A 295 -57.10 -58.21 -17.78
CA SER A 295 -56.21 -58.65 -16.69
C SER A 295 -54.80 -58.09 -16.86
N GLU A 296 -54.23 -58.14 -18.07
CA GLU A 296 -52.95 -57.50 -18.41
C GLU A 296 -53.00 -55.99 -18.17
N THR A 297 -54.08 -55.33 -18.59
CA THR A 297 -54.29 -53.89 -18.36
C THR A 297 -54.32 -53.55 -16.87
N LEU A 298 -55.03 -54.33 -16.06
CA LEU A 298 -55.10 -54.14 -14.60
C LEU A 298 -53.73 -54.35 -13.94
N VAL A 299 -52.94 -55.34 -14.37
CA VAL A 299 -51.57 -55.55 -13.89
C VAL A 299 -50.70 -54.32 -14.17
N ASN A 300 -50.69 -53.86 -15.43
CA ASN A 300 -49.89 -52.70 -15.82
C ASN A 300 -50.34 -51.44 -15.07
N THR A 301 -51.66 -51.27 -14.87
CA THR A 301 -52.20 -50.15 -14.10
C THR A 301 -51.69 -50.14 -12.67
N ILE A 302 -51.70 -51.29 -11.98
CA ILE A 302 -51.15 -51.41 -10.62
C ILE A 302 -49.66 -51.08 -10.59
N GLU A 303 -48.88 -51.55 -11.57
CA GLU A 303 -47.45 -51.27 -11.66
C GLU A 303 -47.18 -49.77 -11.88
N HIS A 304 -47.90 -49.13 -12.81
CA HIS A 304 -47.81 -47.68 -13.04
C HIS A 304 -48.18 -46.86 -11.80
N LEU A 305 -49.24 -47.25 -11.08
CA LEU A 305 -49.63 -46.57 -9.83
C LEU A 305 -48.56 -46.70 -8.75
N LYS A 306 -47.92 -47.88 -8.61
CA LYS A 306 -46.80 -48.08 -7.68
C LYS A 306 -45.57 -47.25 -8.05
N HIS A 307 -45.24 -47.16 -9.35
CA HIS A 307 -44.16 -46.30 -9.81
C HIS A 307 -44.45 -44.83 -9.53
N ALA A 308 -45.66 -44.36 -9.83
CA ALA A 308 -46.08 -42.99 -9.53
C ALA A 308 -45.96 -42.70 -8.02
N GLN A 309 -46.42 -43.62 -7.17
CA GLN A 309 -46.31 -43.50 -5.71
C GLN A 309 -44.84 -43.33 -5.27
N SER A 310 -43.93 -44.18 -5.76
CA SER A 310 -42.50 -44.09 -5.44
C SER A 310 -41.91 -42.74 -5.88
N SER A 311 -42.21 -42.29 -7.11
CA SER A 311 -41.71 -41.01 -7.61
C SER A 311 -42.22 -39.81 -6.80
N PHE A 312 -43.49 -39.82 -6.37
CA PHE A 312 -44.02 -38.77 -5.50
C PHE A 312 -43.38 -38.81 -4.10
N GLN A 313 -43.12 -39.99 -3.55
CA GLN A 313 -42.42 -40.14 -2.28
C GLN A 313 -40.98 -39.59 -2.36
N ASP A 314 -40.25 -39.93 -3.41
CA ASP A 314 -38.90 -39.39 -3.66
C ASP A 314 -38.91 -37.87 -3.82
N MET A 315 -39.88 -37.32 -4.55
CA MET A 315 -40.04 -35.87 -4.71
C MET A 315 -40.28 -35.19 -3.36
N THR A 316 -41.17 -35.75 -2.54
CA THR A 316 -41.52 -35.22 -1.22
C THR A 316 -40.34 -35.21 -0.27
N VAL A 317 -39.53 -36.28 -0.26
CA VAL A 317 -38.31 -36.38 0.56
C VAL A 317 -37.26 -35.35 0.15
N ASN A 318 -37.13 -35.07 -1.15
CA ASN A 318 -36.10 -34.15 -1.67
C ASN A 318 -36.50 -32.68 -1.63
N LEU A 319 -37.80 -32.34 -1.59
CA LEU A 319 -38.27 -30.95 -1.66
C LEU A 319 -37.91 -30.16 -0.39
N SER A 320 -38.11 -30.75 0.80
CA SER A 320 -37.87 -30.08 2.08
C SER A 320 -36.40 -29.64 2.28
N PRO A 321 -35.39 -30.50 2.03
CA PRO A 321 -33.99 -30.08 2.07
C PRO A 321 -33.62 -28.99 1.06
N GLN A 322 -34.22 -29.00 -0.15
CA GLN A 322 -33.95 -27.99 -1.17
C GLN A 322 -34.40 -26.60 -0.71
N ILE A 323 -35.57 -26.50 -0.08
CA ILE A 323 -36.09 -25.23 0.47
C ILE A 323 -35.16 -24.70 1.57
N GLN A 324 -34.71 -25.59 2.46
CA GLN A 324 -33.75 -25.20 3.52
C GLN A 324 -32.43 -24.69 2.93
N ASN A 325 -31.93 -25.31 1.87
CA ASN A 325 -30.71 -24.87 1.19
C ASN A 325 -30.88 -23.50 0.53
N ILE A 326 -32.04 -23.22 -0.07
CA ILE A 326 -32.37 -21.89 -0.62
C ILE A 326 -32.39 -20.86 0.52
N ALA A 327 -33.02 -21.19 1.66
CA ALA A 327 -33.08 -20.30 2.83
C ALA A 327 -31.69 -19.95 3.38
N LEU A 328 -30.82 -20.96 3.49
CA LEU A 328 -29.44 -20.77 3.91
C LEU A 328 -28.65 -19.90 2.91
N SER A 329 -28.87 -20.08 1.61
CA SER A 329 -28.18 -19.31 0.56
C SER A 329 -28.59 -17.84 0.58
N ILE A 330 -29.86 -17.54 0.82
CA ILE A 330 -30.35 -16.16 0.95
C ILE A 330 -29.80 -15.50 2.23
N ARG A 331 -29.76 -16.23 3.37
CA ARG A 331 -29.12 -15.71 4.59
C ARG A 331 -27.63 -15.41 4.41
N LYS A 332 -26.89 -16.29 3.72
CA LYS A 332 -25.48 -16.04 3.38
C LYS A 332 -25.31 -14.84 2.45
N SER A 333 -26.23 -14.67 1.49
CA SER A 333 -26.21 -13.49 0.61
C SER A 333 -26.44 -12.20 1.40
N LYS A 334 -27.30 -12.24 2.43
CA LYS A 334 -27.50 -11.12 3.36
C LYS A 334 -26.20 -10.74 4.08
N GLU A 335 -25.55 -11.71 4.71
CA GLU A 335 -24.28 -11.50 5.44
C GLU A 335 -23.19 -10.93 4.52
N LEU A 336 -23.09 -11.45 3.29
CA LEU A 336 -22.16 -10.93 2.29
C LEU A 336 -22.50 -9.47 1.90
N SER A 337 -23.78 -9.16 1.69
CA SER A 337 -24.23 -7.79 1.39
C SER A 337 -23.90 -6.80 2.51
N GLU A 338 -24.07 -7.21 3.77
CA GLU A 338 -23.70 -6.41 4.94
C GLU A 338 -22.17 -6.19 5.01
N THR A 339 -21.39 -7.22 4.69
CA THR A 339 -19.91 -7.13 4.63
C THR A 339 -19.46 -6.17 3.54
N VAL A 340 -20.01 -6.27 2.33
CA VAL A 340 -19.71 -5.35 1.21
C VAL A 340 -20.04 -3.91 1.59
N THR A 341 -21.18 -3.68 2.25
CA THR A 341 -21.55 -2.34 2.73
C THR A 341 -20.52 -1.79 3.72
N GLY A 342 -20.02 -2.64 4.62
CA GLY A 342 -18.94 -2.28 5.55
C GLY A 342 -17.64 -1.91 4.84
N GLU A 343 -17.20 -2.72 3.87
CA GLU A 343 -15.98 -2.46 3.09
C GLU A 343 -16.11 -1.16 2.27
N LEU A 344 -17.27 -0.86 1.69
CA LEU A 344 -17.50 0.39 0.96
C LEU A 344 -17.36 1.63 1.87
N ASN A 345 -17.78 1.53 3.12
CA ASN A 345 -17.60 2.60 4.09
C ASN A 345 -16.12 2.83 4.41
N GLU A 346 -15.31 1.77 4.53
CA GLU A 346 -13.86 1.89 4.70
C GLU A 346 -13.18 2.53 3.48
N ILE A 347 -13.57 2.15 2.26
CA ILE A 347 -13.02 2.77 1.04
C ILE A 347 -13.42 4.25 0.97
N THR A 348 -14.64 4.61 1.37
CA THR A 348 -15.09 6.00 1.44
C THR A 348 -14.21 6.82 2.39
N MET A 349 -13.85 6.26 3.55
CA MET A 349 -12.89 6.91 4.46
C MET A 349 -11.49 7.04 3.84
N SER A 350 -11.02 6.03 3.11
CA SER A 350 -9.73 6.07 2.41
C SER A 350 -9.68 7.20 1.36
N LEU A 351 -10.78 7.44 0.64
CA LEU A 351 -10.88 8.56 -0.29
C LEU A 351 -10.73 9.92 0.40
N GLN A 352 -11.27 10.10 1.61
CA GLN A 352 -11.07 11.32 2.38
C GLN A 352 -9.59 11.53 2.73
N HIS A 353 -8.87 10.46 3.06
CA HIS A 353 -7.42 10.53 3.33
C HIS A 353 -6.63 10.86 2.07
N GLN A 354 -7.06 10.32 0.91
CA GLN A 354 -6.46 10.62 -0.37
C GLN A 354 -6.69 12.09 -0.79
N ASP A 355 -7.88 12.64 -0.54
CA ASP A 355 -8.15 14.06 -0.80
C ASP A 355 -7.34 14.97 0.14
N ALA A 356 -7.26 14.63 1.43
CA ALA A 356 -6.37 15.35 2.36
C ALA A 356 -4.91 15.32 1.89
N THR A 357 -4.43 14.19 1.38
CA THR A 357 -3.07 14.07 0.81
C THR A 357 -2.91 14.96 -0.44
N ARG A 358 -3.93 15.06 -1.29
CA ARG A 358 -3.96 15.96 -2.45
C ARG A 358 -3.84 17.42 -2.02
N GLN A 359 -4.58 17.83 -0.99
CA GLN A 359 -4.52 19.19 -0.44
C GLN A 359 -3.14 19.52 0.15
N ILE A 360 -2.52 18.59 0.89
CA ILE A 360 -1.15 18.77 1.39
C ILE A 360 -0.17 18.99 0.23
N LEU A 361 -0.30 18.26 -0.88
CA LEU A 361 0.54 18.47 -2.07
C LEU A 361 0.30 19.84 -2.69
N GLU A 362 -0.94 20.32 -2.75
CA GLU A 362 -1.26 21.68 -3.21
C GLU A 362 -0.57 22.73 -2.33
N HIS A 363 -0.59 22.58 -1.00
CA HIS A 363 0.12 23.47 -0.08
C HIS A 363 1.65 23.43 -0.27
N LEU A 364 2.22 22.25 -0.50
CA LEU A 364 3.66 22.11 -0.77
C LEU A 364 4.08 22.85 -2.04
N VAL A 365 3.27 22.83 -3.10
CA VAL A 365 3.53 23.59 -4.33
C VAL A 365 3.52 25.09 -4.06
N LEU A 366 2.58 25.58 -3.25
CA LEU A 366 2.52 27.00 -2.88
C LEU A 366 3.77 27.45 -2.10
N ILE A 367 4.24 26.62 -1.17
CA ILE A 367 5.45 26.90 -0.38
C ILE A 367 6.71 26.86 -1.26
N LEU A 368 6.79 25.92 -2.19
CA LEU A 368 7.92 25.82 -3.12
C LEU A 368 8.00 27.05 -4.05
N ASN A 369 6.86 27.53 -4.53
CA ASN A 369 6.79 28.78 -5.30
C ASN A 369 7.31 29.96 -4.47
N GLU A 370 6.88 30.09 -3.22
CA GLU A 370 7.34 31.17 -2.34
C GLU A 370 8.84 31.04 -2.01
N ALA A 371 9.35 29.82 -1.83
CA ALA A 371 10.78 29.58 -1.68
C ALA A 371 11.56 30.01 -2.94
N GLY A 372 11.04 29.70 -4.13
CA GLY A 372 11.60 30.12 -5.42
C GLY A 372 11.70 31.64 -5.54
N ASN A 373 10.60 32.35 -5.24
CA ASN A 373 10.56 33.81 -5.24
C ASN A 373 11.59 34.41 -4.27
N ASN A 374 11.74 33.82 -3.08
CA ASN A 374 12.73 34.24 -2.10
C ASN A 374 14.17 34.00 -2.59
N PHE A 375 14.45 32.87 -3.25
CA PHE A 375 15.77 32.62 -3.86
C PHE A 375 16.09 33.60 -4.97
N GLU A 376 15.14 33.96 -5.83
CA GLU A 376 15.31 34.98 -6.86
C GLU A 376 15.62 36.35 -6.24
N SER A 377 14.94 36.70 -5.13
CA SER A 377 15.24 37.91 -4.35
C SER A 377 16.63 37.88 -3.72
N ILE A 378 17.09 36.75 -3.20
CA ILE A 378 18.43 36.62 -2.63
C ILE A 378 19.50 36.70 -3.73
N SER A 379 19.29 36.01 -4.84
CA SER A 379 20.17 36.02 -6.03
C SER A 379 20.36 37.43 -6.58
N SER A 380 19.27 38.20 -6.71
CA SER A 380 19.34 39.60 -7.14
C SER A 380 20.10 40.50 -6.16
N ARG A 381 19.95 40.31 -4.84
CA ARG A 381 20.67 41.11 -3.81
C ARG A 381 22.16 40.80 -3.70
N PHE A 382 22.60 39.60 -4.05
CA PHE A 382 24.04 39.29 -4.16
C PHE A 382 24.75 40.09 -5.26
N SER A 383 24.01 40.66 -6.21
CA SER A 383 24.57 41.59 -7.20
C SER A 383 24.92 42.97 -6.61
N ASP A 384 24.38 43.31 -5.43
CA ASP A 384 24.48 44.65 -4.79
C ASP A 384 25.32 44.65 -3.48
N GLU A 385 26.10 43.60 -3.19
CA GLU A 385 27.01 43.49 -2.02
C GLU A 385 26.38 43.54 -0.60
N GLU A 386 25.06 43.41 -0.43
CA GLU A 386 24.43 43.34 0.90
C GLU A 386 24.11 41.88 1.35
N LEU A 387 24.58 41.50 2.54
CA LEU A 387 24.22 40.22 3.17
C LEU A 387 22.80 40.32 3.78
N PRO A 388 21.91 39.33 3.54
CA PRO A 388 20.57 39.34 4.11
C PRO A 388 20.56 39.03 5.61
N ASP A 389 19.59 39.62 6.33
CA ASP A 389 19.36 39.39 7.77
C ASP A 389 18.70 38.02 8.00
N ARG A 390 19.36 37.18 8.80
CA ARG A 390 18.91 35.83 9.15
C ARG A 390 17.57 35.84 9.90
N ALA A 391 17.33 36.83 10.75
CA ALA A 391 16.08 36.91 11.51
C ALA A 391 14.89 37.22 10.59
N ALA A 392 15.10 38.02 9.55
CA ALA A 392 14.09 38.32 8.54
C ALA A 392 13.74 37.09 7.69
N ILE A 393 14.74 36.25 7.35
CA ILE A 393 14.53 35.00 6.61
C ILE A 393 13.76 33.99 7.47
N GLU A 394 14.18 33.75 8.71
CA GLU A 394 13.49 32.82 9.62
C GLU A 394 12.05 33.28 9.92
N HIS A 395 11.82 34.58 10.11
CA HIS A 395 10.48 35.13 10.30
C HIS A 395 9.59 34.97 9.07
N ASN A 396 10.10 35.24 7.87
CA ASN A 396 9.33 35.12 6.63
C ASN A 396 8.98 33.65 6.32
N ILE A 397 9.87 32.70 6.63
CA ILE A 397 9.59 31.26 6.52
C ILE A 397 8.45 30.85 7.46
N ILE A 398 8.48 31.31 8.71
CA ILE A 398 7.43 30.99 9.70
C ILE A 398 6.10 31.66 9.34
N GLU A 399 6.11 32.93 8.92
CA GLU A 399 4.89 33.64 8.47
C GLU A 399 4.29 32.99 7.21
N THR A 400 5.14 32.54 6.29
CA THR A 400 4.72 31.80 5.08
C THR A 400 4.11 30.45 5.47
N ALA A 401 4.76 29.70 6.36
CA ALA A 401 4.20 28.46 6.92
C ALA A 401 2.84 28.72 7.59
N GLN A 402 2.70 29.82 8.34
CA GLN A 402 1.44 30.23 8.99
C GLN A 402 0.32 30.54 8.00
N LYS A 403 0.64 31.04 6.79
CA LYS A 403 -0.35 31.34 5.74
C LYS A 403 -0.89 30.09 5.04
N PHE A 404 -0.08 29.04 4.91
CA PHE A 404 -0.42 27.89 4.06
C PHE A 404 -0.77 26.62 4.84
N PHE A 405 -0.24 26.40 6.05
CA PHE A 405 -0.59 25.23 6.85
C PHE A 405 -1.85 25.46 7.68
N THR A 406 -2.94 24.84 7.24
CA THR A 406 -4.24 24.91 7.91
C THR A 406 -4.49 23.70 8.82
N VAL A 407 -3.67 22.64 8.72
CA VAL A 407 -3.87 21.38 9.44
C VAL A 407 -2.74 21.12 10.44
N ARG A 408 -3.10 20.79 11.69
CA ARG A 408 -2.17 20.62 12.82
C ARG A 408 -1.06 19.57 12.58
N ASP A 409 -1.35 18.53 11.81
CA ASP A 409 -0.38 17.47 11.52
C ASP A 409 0.75 17.95 10.58
N GLU A 410 0.46 18.93 9.71
CA GLU A 410 1.47 19.57 8.84
C GLU A 410 2.50 20.35 9.68
N TRP A 411 2.04 21.04 10.74
CA TRP A 411 2.89 21.75 11.70
C TRP A 411 3.81 20.82 12.49
N LEU A 412 3.24 19.73 12.99
CA LEU A 412 3.97 18.73 13.79
C LEU A 412 5.06 18.02 12.97
N ALA A 413 4.79 17.72 11.70
CA ALA A 413 5.75 17.05 10.81
C ALA A 413 7.01 17.88 10.55
N MET A 414 6.91 19.21 10.60
CA MET A 414 8.04 20.12 10.39
C MET A 414 8.74 20.55 11.69
N ASN A 415 8.32 20.02 12.84
CA ASN A 415 8.90 20.33 14.14
C ASN A 415 8.88 21.84 14.47
N ILE A 416 7.86 22.56 13.98
CA ILE A 416 7.59 23.96 14.27
C ILE A 416 6.63 24.00 15.46
N GLU A 417 7.08 24.52 16.61
CA GLU A 417 6.21 24.72 17.76
C GLU A 417 5.18 25.80 17.44
N LEU A 418 3.89 25.42 17.48
CA LEU A 418 2.80 26.40 17.53
C LEU A 418 2.94 27.19 18.83
N ASP A 419 3.33 28.46 18.74
CA ASP A 419 3.26 29.37 19.88
C ASP A 419 1.78 29.46 20.29
N GLU A 420 1.45 29.04 21.51
CA GLU A 420 0.07 28.88 21.97
C GLU A 420 -0.69 30.21 22.17
N GLY A 421 -0.14 31.32 21.66
CA GLY A 421 -0.62 32.70 21.81
C GLY A 421 -1.79 33.08 20.90
N ASP A 422 -1.93 32.51 19.70
CA ASP A 422 -2.95 32.95 18.71
C ASP A 422 -4.08 31.92 18.51
N LYS A 423 -4.60 31.38 19.62
CA LYS A 423 -5.74 30.44 19.62
C LYS A 423 -7.12 31.08 19.34
N GLU A 424 -7.20 32.39 19.10
CA GLU A 424 -8.49 33.07 18.83
C GLU A 424 -8.84 33.17 17.33
N ASP A 425 -7.87 33.36 16.42
CA ASP A 425 -8.20 33.55 14.99
C ASP A 425 -8.35 32.23 14.21
N ALA A 426 -7.69 31.15 14.65
CA ALA A 426 -7.80 29.84 13.99
C ALA A 426 -9.11 29.09 14.31
N LYS A 427 -9.89 29.55 15.31
CA LYS A 427 -11.16 28.90 15.67
C LYS A 427 -12.34 29.32 14.80
N GLU A 428 -12.29 30.46 14.12
CA GLU A 428 -13.42 30.90 13.28
C GLU A 428 -13.51 30.14 11.93
N ASN A 429 -12.41 29.60 11.41
CA ASN A 429 -12.41 28.86 10.14
C ASN A 429 -12.63 27.34 10.27
N ILE A 430 -12.79 26.80 11.48
CA ILE A 430 -12.98 25.35 11.70
C ILE A 430 -14.48 24.96 11.71
N THR A 431 -15.40 25.89 11.47
CA THR A 431 -16.86 25.63 11.54
C THR A 431 -17.60 25.53 10.21
N LEU A 432 -16.90 25.36 9.09
CA LEU A 432 -17.51 25.00 7.80
C LEU A 432 -16.52 24.17 7.01
N PHE A 433 -16.60 22.84 7.14
CA PHE A 433 -16.64 21.84 6.05
C PHE A 433 -16.76 20.44 6.66
#